data_AF-A0A7S0JFZ5-F1
#
_entry.id   AF-A0A7S0JFZ5-F1
#
_cell.length_a   1.000
_cell.length_b   1.000
_cell.length_c   1.000
_cell.angle_alpha   90.00
_cell.angle_beta   90.00
_cell.angle_gamma   90.00
#
_symmetry.space_group_name_H-M   'P 1'
#
loop_
_entity.id
_entity.type
_entity.pdbx_description
1 polymer ?
#
loop_
_entity_poly.entity_id
_entity_poly.type
_entity_poly.pdbx_seq_one_letter_code
_entity_poly.pdbx_strand_id
1 'polypeptide(L)'
;QGVPAEDSNADLGHRTWRKGGWSSADALGTYNLDALMRRVGASINNPRAVLVPGFFNDSLPKMDLDALCPPFLVDVDSDLYISAMQALKWVFESGLACPGMLLRYDDWIGGDEKILTPGGGGE
;
A
#
# COMPACT_ATOMS: atom_id res chain seq x y z
N GLN A 1 11.69 1.95 10.71
CA GLN A 1 12.51 1.00 9.93
C GLN A 1 12.22 1.29 8.47
N GLY A 2 13.26 1.39 7.63
CA GLY A 2 13.13 1.79 6.22
C GLY A 2 13.11 0.58 5.29
N VAL A 3 12.54 0.76 4.09
CA VAL A 3 12.69 -0.22 3.00
C VAL A 3 14.18 -0.46 2.72
N PRO A 4 14.58 -1.62 2.18
CA PRO A 4 15.94 -1.84 1.71
C PRO A 4 16.44 -0.67 0.86
N ALA A 5 17.76 -0.47 0.85
CA ALA A 5 18.35 0.47 -0.08
C ALA A 5 17.92 0.12 -1.50
N GLU A 6 17.42 1.12 -2.21
CA GLU A 6 16.99 1.01 -3.58
C GLU A 6 18.14 0.53 -4.48
N ASP A 7 17.83 -0.42 -5.37
CA ASP A 7 18.81 -0.90 -6.35
C ASP A 7 19.11 0.22 -7.34
N SER A 8 20.38 0.63 -7.39
CA SER A 8 20.86 1.66 -8.31
C SER A 8 20.67 1.30 -9.78
N ASN A 9 20.39 0.04 -10.11
CA ASN A 9 20.17 -0.45 -11.46
C ASN A 9 18.69 -0.70 -11.79
N ALA A 10 17.76 -0.44 -10.87
CA ALA A 10 16.35 -0.54 -11.16
C ALA A 10 15.95 0.56 -12.16
N ASP A 11 15.37 0.17 -13.30
CA ASP A 11 14.71 1.11 -14.19
C ASP A 11 13.41 1.56 -13.51
N LEU A 12 13.42 2.78 -12.97
CA LEU A 12 12.30 3.31 -12.21
C LEU A 12 11.13 3.74 -13.09
N GLY A 13 11.27 3.65 -14.43
CA GLY A 13 10.21 3.69 -15.46
C GLY A 13 9.35 4.96 -15.54
N HIS A 14 9.24 5.73 -14.46
CA HIS A 14 8.21 6.72 -14.25
C HIS A 14 8.82 8.07 -13.88
N ARG A 15 8.59 9.07 -14.72
CA ARG A 15 9.15 10.44 -14.59
C ARG A 15 8.76 11.15 -13.28
N THR A 16 7.76 10.66 -12.56
CA THR A 16 7.27 11.25 -11.30
C THR A 16 7.86 10.61 -10.06
N TRP A 17 8.50 9.43 -10.16
CA TRP A 17 9.11 8.81 -9.00
C TRP A 17 10.32 9.64 -8.55
N ARG A 18 10.40 9.90 -7.25
CA ARG A 18 11.54 10.55 -6.59
C ARG A 18 11.76 9.87 -5.26
N LYS A 19 13.02 9.62 -4.90
CA LYS A 19 13.39 9.07 -3.59
C LYS A 19 12.77 9.91 -2.48
N GLY A 20 11.97 9.27 -1.61
CA GLY A 20 11.27 9.94 -0.52
C GLY A 20 10.07 10.80 -0.94
N GLY A 21 9.69 10.81 -2.22
CA GLY A 21 8.60 11.67 -2.74
C GLY A 21 7.24 11.48 -2.06
N TRP A 22 7.01 10.31 -1.46
CA TRP A 22 5.78 9.95 -0.76
C TRP A 22 5.99 9.70 0.76
N SER A 23 7.09 10.23 1.32
CA SER A 23 7.40 10.08 2.74
C SER A 23 6.56 11.04 3.60
N SER A 24 5.65 10.51 4.41
CA SER A 24 4.92 11.32 5.39
C SER A 24 5.86 11.94 6.45
N ALA A 25 7.00 11.29 6.74
CA ALA A 25 8.01 11.82 7.66
C ALA A 25 8.67 13.08 7.10
N ASP A 26 9.00 13.08 5.80
CA ASP A 26 9.57 14.24 5.12
C ASP A 26 8.53 15.35 5.01
N ALA A 27 7.30 15.02 4.58
CA ALA A 27 6.19 15.98 4.43
C ALA A 27 5.82 16.67 5.75
N LEU A 28 5.90 15.97 6.88
CA LEU A 28 5.55 16.48 8.20
C LEU A 28 6.77 16.93 9.03
N GLY A 29 7.99 16.81 8.49
CA GLY A 29 9.23 17.16 9.17
C GLY A 29 9.43 16.41 10.49
N THR A 30 8.99 15.14 10.58
CA THR A 30 9.10 14.35 11.81
C THR A 30 9.46 12.89 11.53
N TYR A 31 10.59 12.45 12.08
CA TYR A 31 11.15 11.11 11.89
C TYR A 31 11.04 10.22 13.13
N ASN A 32 10.50 10.76 14.23
CA ASN A 32 10.13 9.96 15.38
C ASN A 32 8.76 9.33 15.11
N LEU A 33 8.68 7.99 15.16
CA LEU A 33 7.48 7.25 14.80
C LEU A 33 6.27 7.68 15.63
N ASP A 34 6.41 7.79 16.95
CA ASP A 34 5.28 8.17 17.82
C ASP A 34 4.76 9.57 17.53
N ALA A 35 5.68 10.52 17.26
CA ALA A 35 5.32 11.87 16.87
C ALA A 35 4.65 11.92 15.49
N LEU A 36 5.14 11.12 14.53
CA LEU A 36 4.56 10.99 13.20
C LEU A 36 3.13 10.45 13.29
N MET A 37 2.95 9.33 13.99
CA MET A 37 1.65 8.67 14.18
C MET A 37 0.64 9.59 14.87
N ARG A 38 1.06 10.36 15.87
CA ARG A 38 0.21 11.39 16.50
C ARG A 38 -0.21 12.48 15.51
N ARG A 39 0.70 12.96 14.65
CA ARG A 39 0.38 14.01 13.65
C ARG A 39 -0.56 13.49 12.56
N VAL A 40 -0.29 12.30 12.02
CA VAL A 40 -1.16 11.67 11.02
C VAL A 40 -2.54 11.39 11.63
N GLY A 41 -2.60 10.80 12.83
CA GLY A 41 -3.85 10.56 13.54
C GLY A 41 -4.65 11.83 13.81
N ALA A 42 -3.99 12.91 14.22
CA ALA A 42 -4.63 14.22 14.40
C ALA A 42 -5.19 14.79 13.08
N SER A 43 -4.52 14.54 11.95
CA SER A 43 -5.02 14.95 10.64
C SER A 43 -6.25 14.15 10.18
N ILE A 44 -6.33 12.86 10.54
CA ILE A 44 -7.51 12.01 10.23
C ILE A 44 -8.68 12.39 11.13
N ASN A 45 -8.41 12.77 12.38
CA ASN A 45 -9.38 13.26 13.36
C ASN A 45 -10.62 12.34 13.53
N ASN A 46 -10.38 11.03 13.53
CA ASN A 46 -11.42 10.02 13.77
C ASN A 46 -10.93 9.02 14.83
N PRO A 47 -11.57 8.94 16.00
CA PRO A 47 -11.13 8.05 17.08
C PRO A 47 -11.30 6.55 16.74
N ARG A 48 -12.03 6.22 15.67
CA ARG A 48 -12.17 4.84 15.16
C ARG A 48 -11.07 4.48 14.16
N ALA A 49 -10.24 5.44 13.74
CA ALA A 49 -9.13 5.16 12.84
C ALA A 49 -7.95 4.60 13.63
N VAL A 50 -7.48 3.41 13.21
CA VAL A 50 -6.29 2.77 13.77
C VAL A 50 -5.20 2.80 12.72
N LEU A 51 -4.06 3.39 13.08
CA LEU A 51 -2.86 3.39 12.26
C LEU A 51 -1.91 2.30 12.78
N VAL A 52 -1.49 1.40 11.91
CA VAL A 52 -0.61 0.28 12.26
C VAL A 52 0.75 0.48 11.57
N PRO A 53 1.81 0.85 12.30
CA PRO A 53 3.11 1.07 11.69
C PRO A 53 3.87 -0.24 11.47
N GLY A 54 4.58 -0.32 10.34
CA GLY A 54 5.46 -1.45 10.02
C GLY A 54 5.22 -2.04 8.64
N PHE A 55 6.09 -2.95 8.23
CA PHE A 55 5.92 -3.71 6.99
C PHE A 55 4.82 -4.76 7.14
N PHE A 56 4.15 -5.09 6.03
CA PHE A 56 3.02 -6.03 6.04
C PHE A 56 3.37 -7.40 6.63
N ASN A 57 4.56 -7.93 6.38
CA ASN A 57 5.04 -9.19 6.98
C ASN A 57 5.16 -9.13 8.52
N ASP A 58 5.33 -7.94 9.10
CA ASP A 58 5.52 -7.76 10.54
C ASP A 58 4.27 -7.22 11.24
N SER A 59 3.47 -6.39 10.57
CA SER A 59 2.34 -5.68 11.16
C SER A 59 1.03 -6.46 11.05
N LEU A 60 0.73 -7.03 9.88
CA LEU A 60 -0.53 -7.75 9.66
C LEU A 60 -0.72 -8.94 10.61
N PRO A 61 0.27 -9.81 10.85
CA PRO A 61 0.10 -10.95 11.77
C PRO A 61 -0.17 -10.57 13.23
N LYS A 62 0.08 -9.30 13.61
CA LYS A 62 -0.10 -8.80 14.98
C LYS A 62 -1.42 -8.03 15.15
N MET A 63 -2.22 -7.90 14.10
CA MET A 63 -3.51 -7.24 14.19
C MET A 63 -4.49 -8.08 15.01
N ASP A 64 -5.28 -7.39 15.84
CA ASP A 64 -6.36 -7.99 16.59
C ASP A 64 -7.55 -8.26 15.67
N LEU A 65 -7.74 -9.52 15.27
CA LEU A 65 -8.83 -9.92 14.39
C LEU A 65 -10.21 -9.77 15.05
N ASP A 66 -10.31 -9.86 16.38
CA ASP A 66 -11.58 -9.68 17.08
C ASP A 66 -12.03 -8.21 17.07
N ALA A 67 -11.09 -7.29 16.94
CA ALA A 67 -11.36 -5.87 16.72
C ALA A 67 -11.73 -5.54 15.26
N LEU A 68 -11.51 -6.46 14.32
CA LEU A 68 -11.81 -6.30 12.90
C LEU A 68 -13.11 -7.03 12.55
N CYS A 69 -14.18 -6.27 12.27
CA CYS A 69 -15.34 -6.82 11.60
C CYS A 69 -14.98 -7.19 10.14
N PRO A 70 -15.67 -8.17 9.52
CA PRO A 70 -15.52 -8.42 8.09
C PRO A 70 -15.65 -7.11 7.30
N PRO A 71 -14.62 -6.73 6.51
CA PRO A 71 -14.57 -5.42 5.89
C PRO A 71 -15.57 -5.33 4.74
N PHE A 72 -16.21 -4.17 4.62
CA PHE A 72 -16.96 -3.82 3.42
C PHE A 72 -16.03 -3.55 2.22
N LEU A 73 -14.87 -2.96 2.49
CA LEU A 73 -13.86 -2.61 1.48
C LEU A 73 -12.46 -2.97 2.01
N VAL A 74 -11.69 -3.62 1.15
CA VAL A 74 -10.23 -3.74 1.28
C VAL A 74 -9.61 -2.99 0.10
N ASP A 75 -8.82 -1.97 0.41
CA ASP A 75 -8.10 -1.16 -0.58
C ASP A 75 -6.61 -1.51 -0.55
N VAL A 76 -6.12 -2.12 -1.63
CA VAL A 76 -4.71 -2.50 -1.79
C VAL A 76 -4.02 -1.43 -2.64
N ASP A 77 -3.44 -0.47 -1.94
CA ASP A 77 -2.65 0.63 -2.50
C ASP A 77 -1.19 0.40 -2.13
N SER A 78 -0.55 -0.49 -2.90
CA SER A 78 0.85 -0.83 -2.73
C SER A 78 1.45 -1.22 -4.07
N ASP A 79 2.41 -0.43 -4.55
CA ASP A 79 2.99 -0.60 -5.88
C ASP A 79 3.73 -1.94 -6.06
N LEU A 80 4.23 -2.51 -4.97
CA LEU A 80 5.10 -3.69 -5.00
C LEU A 80 4.30 -4.99 -4.97
N TYR A 81 4.63 -5.89 -5.91
CA TYR A 81 4.06 -7.25 -5.97
C TYR A 81 4.07 -7.96 -4.61
N ILE A 82 5.20 -7.95 -3.90
CA ILE A 82 5.32 -8.66 -2.62
C ILE A 82 4.42 -8.05 -1.54
N SER A 83 4.25 -6.73 -1.54
CA SER A 83 3.39 -6.03 -0.60
C SER A 83 1.92 -6.39 -0.86
N ALA A 84 1.48 -6.31 -2.12
CA ALA A 84 0.13 -6.70 -2.51
C ALA A 84 -0.15 -8.17 -2.16
N MET A 85 0.78 -9.07 -2.48
CA MET A 85 0.63 -10.50 -2.15
C MET A 85 0.54 -10.76 -0.65
N GLN A 86 1.35 -10.09 0.17
CA GLN A 86 1.30 -10.24 1.63
C GLN A 86 -0.04 -9.74 2.20
N ALA A 87 -0.52 -8.58 1.74
CA ALA A 87 -1.80 -8.03 2.16
C ALA A 87 -2.97 -8.96 1.78
N LEU A 88 -3.03 -9.40 0.52
CA LEU A 88 -4.07 -10.31 0.05
C LEU A 88 -4.05 -11.64 0.81
N LYS A 89 -2.89 -12.29 0.88
CA LYS A 89 -2.73 -13.57 1.57
C LYS A 89 -3.25 -13.47 3.01
N TRP A 90 -2.88 -12.42 3.73
CA TRP A 90 -3.36 -12.20 5.09
C TRP A 90 -4.87 -11.98 5.17
N VAL A 91 -5.47 -11.18 4.28
CA VAL A 91 -6.95 -10.96 4.26
C VAL A 91 -7.72 -12.27 4.06
N PHE A 92 -7.24 -13.16 3.18
CA PHE A 92 -7.89 -14.45 2.95
C PHE A 92 -7.60 -15.46 4.07
N GLU A 93 -6.36 -15.56 4.55
CA GLU A 93 -5.98 -16.54 5.59
C GLU A 93 -6.52 -16.19 6.98
N SER A 94 -6.74 -14.90 7.27
CA SER A 94 -7.36 -14.44 8.52
C SER A 94 -8.89 -14.63 8.55
N GLY A 95 -9.51 -15.02 7.43
CA GLY A 95 -10.96 -15.16 7.32
C GLY A 95 -11.72 -13.83 7.22
N LEU A 96 -11.02 -12.71 6.99
CA LEU A 96 -11.66 -11.41 6.78
C LEU A 96 -12.40 -11.35 5.43
N ALA A 97 -11.89 -12.05 4.41
CA ALA A 97 -12.55 -12.11 3.11
C ALA A 97 -13.95 -12.77 3.21
N CYS A 98 -15.00 -12.00 2.90
CA CYS A 98 -16.38 -12.49 2.92
C CYS A 98 -17.17 -12.11 1.65
N PRO A 99 -18.23 -12.86 1.29
CA PRO A 99 -19.13 -12.48 0.20
C PRO A 99 -19.70 -11.06 0.41
N GLY A 100 -19.69 -10.25 -0.63
CA GLY A 100 -20.13 -8.85 -0.58
C GLY A 100 -19.04 -7.84 -0.22
N MET A 101 -17.84 -8.30 0.16
CA MET A 101 -16.66 -7.44 0.29
C MET A 101 -16.20 -6.93 -1.08
N LEU A 102 -15.86 -5.64 -1.15
CA LEU A 102 -15.18 -5.05 -2.31
C LEU A 102 -13.67 -5.11 -2.12
N LEU A 103 -12.95 -5.61 -3.12
CA LEU A 103 -11.49 -5.59 -3.17
C LEU A 103 -11.05 -4.63 -4.28
N ARG A 104 -10.34 -3.57 -3.91
CA ARG A 104 -9.79 -2.56 -4.83
C ARG A 104 -8.27 -2.71 -4.91
N TYR A 105 -7.74 -2.49 -6.11
CA TYR A 105 -6.31 -2.36 -6.39
C TYR A 105 -6.09 -0.97 -7.01
N ASP A 106 -5.15 -0.18 -6.49
CA ASP A 106 -4.83 1.11 -7.10
C ASP A 106 -4.03 0.93 -8.41
N ASP A 107 -3.01 0.06 -8.37
CA ASP A 107 -2.06 -0.15 -9.47
C ASP A 107 -2.37 -1.37 -10.35
N TRP A 108 -3.65 -1.71 -10.56
CA TRP A 108 -4.02 -2.90 -11.34
C TRP A 108 -3.57 -2.83 -12.81
N ILE A 109 -3.68 -1.64 -13.40
CA ILE A 109 -3.22 -1.37 -14.76
C ILE A 109 -1.86 -0.73 -14.61
N GLY A 110 -0.80 -1.54 -14.76
CA GLY A 110 0.57 -1.01 -14.79
C GLY A 110 0.59 0.18 -15.74
N GLY A 111 1.05 1.33 -15.25
CA GLY A 111 1.01 2.61 -15.96
C GLY A 111 1.75 2.53 -17.29
N ASP A 112 1.03 2.12 -18.32
CA ASP A 112 1.31 2.28 -19.74
C ASP A 112 0.10 1.69 -20.49
N GLU A 113 -0.86 2.55 -20.82
CA GLU A 113 -1.71 2.33 -21.98
C GLU A 113 -0.84 2.40 -23.25
N LYS A 114 0.02 1.41 -23.46
CA LYS A 114 0.09 0.81 -24.78
C LYS A 114 -0.99 -0.24 -24.81
N ILE A 115 -2.23 0.23 -25.00
CA ILE A 115 -3.26 -0.59 -25.62
C ILE A 115 -2.58 -1.19 -26.86
N LEU A 116 -2.33 -2.49 -26.83
CA LEU A 116 -1.88 -3.24 -27.98
C LEU A 116 -2.99 -3.11 -29.03
N THR A 117 -2.93 -2.06 -29.84
CA THR A 117 -3.75 -1.98 -31.04
C THR A 117 -3.21 -3.08 -31.97
N PRO A 118 -4.04 -4.08 -32.33
CA PRO A 118 -3.63 -5.05 -33.32
C PRO A 118 -3.66 -4.34 -34.68
N GLY A 119 -2.54 -3.77 -35.10
CA GLY A 119 -2.50 -2.98 -36.33
C GLY A 119 -1.16 -2.31 -36.57
N GLY A 120 -0.17 -3.10 -36.96
CA GLY A 120 1.16 -2.61 -37.35
C GLY A 120 1.85 -3.56 -38.32
N GLY A 121 1.11 -4.15 -39.25
CA GLY A 121 1.71 -4.74 -40.45
C GLY A 121 2.14 -3.60 -41.37
N GLY A 122 3.41 -3.22 -41.29
CA GLY A 122 4.05 -2.34 -42.26
C GLY A 122 4.60 -3.16 -43.42
N GLU A 123 4.23 -2.72 -44.62
CA GLU A 123 4.74 -3.13 -45.94
C GLU A 123 6.27 -3.03 -46.06
#